data_AF-A0A0M6X0D3-F1
#
_entry.id   AF-A0A0M6X0D3-F1
#
_cell.length_a   1.000
_cell.length_b   1.000
_cell.length_c   1.000
_cell.angle_alpha   90.00
_cell.angle_beta   90.00
_cell.angle_gamma   90.00
#
_symmetry.space_group_name_H-M   'P 1'
#
loop_
_entity.id
_entity.type
_entity.pdbx_description
1 polymer ?
#
loop_
_entity_poly.entity_id
_entity_poly.type
_entity_poly.pdbx_seq_one_letter_code
_entity_poly.pdbx_strand_id
1 'polypeptide(L)'
;MYEFTEDCMLHIDAIDEEHKRLFQMINEAFELVEKTEDVTAIGQSLIANLKDYAATHLAHEEAYMESIHDPELPLQKTEHAAFAKTINEFKLDTTSPRNARRSLNELLTYLVHWLYHHILSSDMMIGKMIPTEESTEDPFAFTDKYKTGITFVDDEHRKLFEIISDTNDLIHDQLLHDKYDEIMRLLAELRDYTELHFSEEEALMERIHYPELPSQKRAHAAFVDRLVNIDLDEMEDLDDNQQVYLLDLIQFLLNWLANHILACDKKIGEYMRENHISE
;
A
#
# COMPACT_ATOMS: atom_id res chain seq x y z
N MET A 1 -11.37 -13.91 11.98
CA MET A 1 -9.98 -13.81 12.48
C MET A 1 -9.15 -13.36 11.30
N TYR A 2 -8.27 -12.39 11.51
CA TYR A 2 -7.42 -11.84 10.45
C TYR A 2 -6.13 -12.67 10.38
N GLU A 3 -5.68 -13.03 9.19
CA GLU A 3 -4.59 -13.98 9.01
C GLU A 3 -3.45 -13.35 8.19
N PHE A 4 -2.24 -13.49 8.72
CA PHE A 4 -1.03 -13.26 7.94
C PHE A 4 -0.94 -14.38 6.90
N THR A 5 -1.06 -14.00 5.63
CA THR A 5 -1.15 -14.93 4.49
C THR A 5 0.10 -14.77 3.61
N GLU A 6 0.29 -15.66 2.63
CA GLU A 6 1.47 -15.63 1.76
C GLU A 6 1.64 -14.28 1.02
N ASP A 7 0.53 -13.59 0.72
CA ASP A 7 0.54 -12.25 0.14
C ASP A 7 1.05 -11.15 1.06
N CYS A 8 1.13 -11.40 2.37
CA CYS A 8 1.75 -10.49 3.34
C CYS A 8 3.25 -10.78 3.56
N MET A 9 3.83 -11.77 2.88
CA MET A 9 5.19 -12.22 3.14
C MET A 9 6.22 -11.40 2.35
N LEU A 10 7.08 -10.69 3.08
CA LEU A 10 8.17 -9.92 2.50
C LEU A 10 9.38 -10.79 2.17
N HIS A 11 9.48 -11.97 2.80
CA HIS A 11 10.67 -12.82 2.82
C HIS A 11 11.85 -12.17 3.58
N ILE A 12 11.52 -11.38 4.60
CA ILE A 12 12.45 -10.81 5.57
C ILE A 12 12.03 -11.37 6.93
N ASP A 13 12.64 -12.51 7.32
CA ASP A 13 12.19 -13.34 8.45
C ASP A 13 11.84 -12.53 9.71
N ALA A 14 12.66 -11.55 10.08
CA ALA A 14 12.43 -10.76 11.27
C ALA A 14 11.16 -9.89 11.18
N ILE A 15 10.95 -9.23 10.04
CA ILE A 15 9.78 -8.34 9.80
C ILE A 15 8.52 -9.19 9.65
N ASP A 16 8.59 -10.31 8.92
CA ASP A 16 7.46 -11.23 8.75
C ASP A 16 6.98 -11.80 10.10
N GLU A 17 7.88 -12.11 11.03
CA GLU A 17 7.51 -12.55 12.38
C GLU A 17 6.88 -11.42 13.22
N GLU A 18 7.31 -10.17 13.02
CA GLU A 18 6.71 -9.01 13.66
C GLU A 18 5.30 -8.72 13.13
N HIS A 19 5.09 -8.82 11.81
CA HIS A 19 3.75 -8.75 11.21
C HIS A 19 2.83 -9.83 11.76
N LYS A 20 3.27 -11.09 11.78
CA LYS A 20 2.50 -12.19 12.38
C LYS A 20 2.13 -11.89 13.83
N ARG A 21 3.05 -11.30 14.60
CA ARG A 21 2.78 -10.92 15.99
C ARG A 21 1.76 -9.79 16.10
N LEU A 22 1.80 -8.78 15.23
CA LEU A 22 0.78 -7.72 15.17
C LEU A 22 -0.61 -8.31 14.86
N PHE A 23 -0.73 -9.17 13.85
CA PHE A 23 -1.98 -9.87 13.54
C PHE A 23 -2.49 -10.69 14.75
N GLN A 24 -1.58 -11.41 15.42
CA GLN A 24 -1.93 -12.17 16.62
C GLN A 24 -2.46 -11.26 17.73
N MET A 25 -1.79 -10.15 18.03
CA MET A 25 -2.21 -9.20 19.07
C MET A 25 -3.59 -8.59 18.77
N ILE A 26 -3.86 -8.29 17.51
CA ILE A 26 -5.17 -7.76 17.09
C ILE A 26 -6.27 -8.82 17.22
N ASN A 27 -6.01 -10.07 16.80
CA ASN A 27 -6.96 -11.16 16.96
C ASN A 27 -7.26 -11.46 18.43
N GLU A 28 -6.22 -11.50 19.28
CA GLU A 28 -6.37 -11.64 20.73
C GLU A 28 -7.25 -10.52 21.29
N ALA A 29 -7.13 -9.29 20.77
CA ALA A 29 -7.98 -8.17 21.14
C ALA A 29 -9.46 -8.41 20.79
N PHE A 30 -9.75 -8.81 19.55
CA PHE A 30 -11.12 -9.09 19.10
C PHE A 30 -11.76 -10.19 19.95
N GLU A 31 -11.05 -11.29 20.20
CA GLU A 31 -11.55 -12.37 21.05
C GLU A 31 -11.86 -11.92 22.47
N LEU A 32 -11.02 -11.07 23.05
CA LEU A 32 -11.23 -10.55 24.40
C LEU A 32 -12.47 -9.65 24.46
N VAL A 33 -12.69 -8.81 23.44
CA VAL A 33 -13.87 -7.94 23.35
C VAL A 33 -15.17 -8.75 23.25
N GLU A 34 -15.14 -9.94 22.65
CA GLU A 34 -16.30 -10.84 22.60
C GLU A 34 -16.59 -11.51 23.95
N LYS A 35 -15.56 -11.79 24.76
CA LYS A 35 -15.66 -12.60 25.99
C LYS A 35 -16.01 -11.80 27.26
N THR A 36 -15.94 -10.47 27.25
CA THR A 36 -16.15 -9.62 28.44
C THR A 36 -17.21 -8.55 28.23
N GLU A 37 -18.09 -8.28 29.20
CA GLU A 37 -19.05 -7.16 29.10
C GLU A 37 -18.37 -5.79 29.32
N ASP A 38 -17.38 -5.73 30.22
CA ASP A 38 -16.59 -4.54 30.49
C ASP A 38 -15.19 -4.70 29.89
N VAL A 39 -14.92 -3.92 28.85
CA VAL A 39 -13.64 -3.91 28.13
C VAL A 39 -12.68 -2.86 28.65
N THR A 40 -13.02 -2.09 29.68
CA THR A 40 -12.28 -0.87 30.03
C THR A 40 -10.83 -1.14 30.44
N ALA A 41 -10.62 -2.02 31.42
CA ALA A 41 -9.29 -2.36 31.91
C ALA A 41 -8.47 -3.15 30.88
N ILE A 42 -9.13 -4.08 30.17
CA ILE A 42 -8.51 -4.92 29.15
C ILE A 42 -8.11 -4.06 27.95
N GLY A 43 -9.01 -3.19 27.49
CA GLY A 43 -8.79 -2.26 26.38
C GLY A 43 -7.63 -1.32 26.66
N GLN A 44 -7.54 -0.74 27.86
CA GLN A 44 -6.41 0.11 28.25
C GLN A 44 -5.07 -0.63 28.18
N SER A 45 -4.99 -1.84 28.75
CA SER A 45 -3.76 -2.65 28.71
C SER A 45 -3.40 -3.06 27.29
N LEU A 46 -4.40 -3.41 26.48
CA LEU A 46 -4.20 -3.85 25.10
C LEU A 46 -3.70 -2.71 24.21
N ILE A 47 -4.32 -1.53 24.33
CA ILE A 47 -3.92 -0.33 23.60
C ILE A 47 -2.47 0.03 23.95
N ALA A 48 -2.09 -0.04 25.23
CA ALA A 48 -0.71 0.23 25.65
C ALA A 48 0.28 -0.77 25.04
N ASN A 49 -0.02 -2.08 25.12
CA ASN A 49 0.85 -3.10 24.56
C ASN A 49 0.99 -2.99 23.03
N LEU A 50 -0.11 -2.69 22.34
CA LEU A 50 -0.11 -2.51 20.90
C LEU A 50 0.68 -1.27 20.48
N LYS A 51 0.54 -0.16 21.21
CA LYS A 51 1.33 1.07 21.01
C LYS A 51 2.82 0.78 21.08
N ASP A 52 3.25 0.11 22.15
CA ASP A 52 4.66 -0.19 22.38
C ASP A 52 5.20 -1.14 21.32
N TYR A 53 4.44 -2.18 20.97
CA TYR A 53 4.87 -3.16 19.97
C TYR A 53 4.93 -2.56 18.57
N ALA A 54 3.90 -1.79 18.16
CA ALA A 54 3.89 -1.11 16.88
C ALA A 54 5.06 -0.12 16.78
N ALA A 55 5.28 0.72 17.81
CA ALA A 55 6.43 1.64 17.79
C ALA A 55 7.78 0.91 17.69
N THR A 56 7.92 -0.27 18.31
CA THR A 56 9.14 -1.08 18.21
C THR A 56 9.32 -1.65 16.82
N HIS A 57 8.26 -2.20 16.24
CA HIS A 57 8.25 -2.78 14.90
C HIS A 57 8.57 -1.72 13.83
N LEU A 58 7.87 -0.58 13.83
CA LEU A 58 8.10 0.51 12.87
C LEU A 58 9.55 1.02 12.93
N ALA A 59 10.10 1.17 14.15
CA ALA A 59 11.49 1.59 14.32
C ALA A 59 12.50 0.53 13.83
N HIS A 60 12.19 -0.76 13.98
CA HIS A 60 13.04 -1.83 13.49
C HIS A 60 13.01 -1.92 11.97
N GLU A 61 11.84 -1.78 11.36
CA GLU A 61 11.68 -1.74 9.92
C GLU A 61 12.40 -0.54 9.30
N GLU A 62 12.22 0.67 9.85
CA GLU A 62 12.94 1.86 9.39
C GLU A 62 14.46 1.69 9.49
N ALA A 63 14.95 1.04 10.54
CA ALA A 63 16.37 0.74 10.71
C ALA A 63 16.86 -0.31 9.69
N TYR A 64 16.02 -1.28 9.34
CA TYR A 64 16.31 -2.26 8.30
C TYR A 64 16.39 -1.57 6.92
N MET A 65 15.39 -0.78 6.56
CA MET A 65 15.37 0.03 5.34
C MET A 65 16.58 0.97 5.25
N GLU A 66 16.95 1.62 6.35
CA GLU A 66 18.17 2.45 6.40
C GLU A 66 19.43 1.63 6.12
N SER A 67 19.50 0.40 6.65
CA SER A 67 20.66 -0.49 6.48
C SER A 67 20.87 -0.98 5.05
N ILE A 68 19.80 -1.04 4.25
CA ILE A 68 19.84 -1.42 2.83
C ILE A 68 19.80 -0.21 1.89
N HIS A 69 19.79 1.01 2.45
CA HIS A 69 19.63 2.26 1.70
C HIS A 69 18.37 2.27 0.83
N ASP A 70 17.25 1.80 1.40
CA ASP A 70 15.98 1.76 0.69
C ASP A 70 15.53 3.18 0.33
N PRO A 71 15.27 3.47 -0.97
CA PRO A 71 14.86 4.80 -1.40
C PRO A 71 13.48 5.22 -0.85
N GLU A 72 12.63 4.28 -0.44
CA GLU A 72 11.28 4.56 0.06
C GLU A 72 11.25 4.93 1.54
N LEU A 73 12.38 4.88 2.23
CA LEU A 73 12.46 5.18 3.66
C LEU A 73 11.83 6.54 4.05
N PRO A 74 12.00 7.64 3.28
CA PRO A 74 11.34 8.92 3.61
C PRO A 74 9.81 8.83 3.58
N LEU A 75 9.25 8.15 2.59
CA LEU A 75 7.81 7.95 2.44
C LEU A 75 7.28 7.02 3.55
N GLN A 76 7.97 5.90 3.79
CA GLN A 76 7.63 4.96 4.87
C GLN A 76 7.59 5.67 6.24
N LYS A 77 8.60 6.49 6.56
CA LYS A 77 8.63 7.28 7.80
C LYS A 77 7.45 8.24 7.94
N THR A 78 6.97 8.80 6.83
CA THR A 78 5.81 9.69 6.81
C THR A 78 4.55 8.92 7.17
N GLU A 79 4.33 7.76 6.55
CA GLU A 79 3.20 6.88 6.85
C GLU A 79 3.22 6.37 8.30
N HIS A 80 4.40 5.95 8.77
CA HIS A 80 4.62 5.51 10.16
C HIS A 80 4.33 6.63 11.16
N ALA A 81 4.79 7.85 10.89
CA ALA A 81 4.55 8.99 11.75
C ALA A 81 3.06 9.33 11.84
N ALA A 82 2.33 9.29 10.71
CA ALA A 82 0.89 9.50 10.67
C ALA A 82 0.14 8.43 11.46
N PHE A 83 0.48 7.15 11.27
CA PHE A 83 -0.08 6.04 12.05
C PHE A 83 0.21 6.19 13.54
N ALA A 84 1.47 6.45 13.91
CA ALA A 84 1.88 6.61 15.29
C ALA A 84 1.14 7.77 15.96
N LYS A 85 0.93 8.89 15.26
CA LYS A 85 0.11 10.01 15.75
C LYS A 85 -1.33 9.57 16.02
N THR A 86 -2.00 8.95 15.05
CA THR A 86 -3.39 8.46 15.19
C THR A 86 -3.55 7.53 16.38
N ILE A 87 -2.65 6.55 16.51
CA ILE A 87 -2.69 5.59 17.61
C ILE A 87 -2.40 6.28 18.94
N ASN A 88 -1.41 7.16 19.03
CA ASN A 88 -1.06 7.85 20.26
C ASN A 88 -2.17 8.79 20.77
N GLU A 89 -2.86 9.47 19.86
CA GLU A 89 -3.99 10.36 20.17
C GLU A 89 -5.27 9.61 20.56
N PHE A 90 -5.41 8.34 20.16
CA PHE A 90 -6.58 7.53 20.50
C PHE A 90 -6.77 7.40 22.01
N LYS A 91 -8.01 7.65 22.45
CA LYS A 91 -8.48 7.48 23.83
C LYS A 91 -9.72 6.61 23.85
N LEU A 92 -9.69 5.59 24.70
CA LEU A 92 -10.85 4.74 24.95
C LEU A 92 -12.01 5.56 25.54
N ASP A 93 -13.20 5.45 24.96
CA ASP A 93 -14.40 6.13 25.47
C ASP A 93 -14.96 5.38 26.68
N THR A 94 -14.54 5.77 27.87
CA THR A 94 -14.94 5.13 29.13
C THR A 94 -16.23 5.69 29.73
N THR A 95 -17.01 6.49 28.99
CA THR A 95 -18.27 7.09 29.49
C THR A 95 -19.35 6.05 29.80
N SER A 96 -19.30 4.88 29.13
CA SER A 96 -20.11 3.70 29.47
C SER A 96 -19.45 2.44 28.92
N PRO A 97 -19.75 1.23 29.47
CA PRO A 97 -19.22 -0.03 28.92
C PRO A 97 -19.54 -0.24 27.43
N ARG A 98 -20.72 0.22 26.99
CA ARG A 98 -21.13 0.17 25.58
C ARG A 98 -20.24 1.05 24.70
N ASN A 99 -19.94 2.27 25.14
CA ASN A 99 -19.10 3.19 24.40
C ASN A 99 -17.63 2.75 24.38
N ALA A 100 -17.14 2.19 25.49
CA ALA A 100 -15.80 1.62 25.58
C ALA A 100 -15.63 0.50 24.54
N ARG A 101 -16.59 -0.43 24.49
CA ARG A 101 -16.61 -1.49 23.47
C ARG A 101 -16.67 -0.94 22.04
N ARG A 102 -17.54 0.04 21.78
CA ARG A 102 -17.65 0.64 20.45
C ARG A 102 -16.34 1.29 20.01
N SER A 103 -15.77 2.17 20.83
CA SER A 103 -14.51 2.87 20.52
C SER A 103 -13.33 1.90 20.36
N LEU A 104 -13.27 0.83 21.16
CA LEU A 104 -12.26 -0.21 20.99
C LEU A 104 -12.43 -0.98 19.67
N ASN A 105 -13.66 -1.33 19.29
CA ASN A 105 -13.91 -1.99 18.00
C ASN A 105 -13.57 -1.09 16.80
N GLU A 106 -13.85 0.22 16.89
CA GLU A 106 -13.46 1.21 15.88
C GLU A 106 -11.93 1.24 15.72
N LEU A 107 -11.19 1.30 16.84
CA LEU A 107 -9.73 1.22 16.83
C LEU A 107 -9.22 -0.10 16.21
N LEU A 108 -9.76 -1.25 16.64
CA LEU A 108 -9.34 -2.55 16.13
C LEU A 108 -9.63 -2.70 14.64
N THR A 109 -10.74 -2.14 14.15
CA THR A 109 -11.05 -2.12 12.71
C THR A 109 -10.04 -1.27 11.95
N TYR A 110 -9.73 -0.07 12.45
CA TYR A 110 -8.70 0.80 11.88
C TYR A 110 -7.33 0.11 11.83
N LEU A 111 -6.92 -0.55 12.90
CA LEU A 111 -5.62 -1.22 13.01
C LEU A 111 -5.45 -2.35 11.99
N VAL A 112 -6.48 -3.17 11.81
CA VAL A 112 -6.45 -4.26 10.82
C VAL A 112 -6.38 -3.69 9.41
N HIS A 113 -7.22 -2.70 9.12
CA HIS A 113 -7.25 -2.06 7.82
C HIS A 113 -5.88 -1.47 7.51
N TRP A 114 -5.36 -0.63 8.41
CA TRP A 114 -4.05 -0.02 8.24
C TRP A 114 -2.95 -1.07 8.06
N LEU A 115 -2.89 -2.10 8.92
CA LEU A 115 -1.86 -3.14 8.85
C LEU A 115 -1.89 -3.89 7.52
N TYR A 116 -3.05 -4.35 7.06
CA TYR A 116 -3.14 -5.05 5.77
C TYR A 116 -2.75 -4.14 4.62
N HIS A 117 -3.28 -2.92 4.59
CA HIS A 117 -3.06 -2.00 3.49
C HIS A 117 -1.60 -1.57 3.43
N HIS A 118 -0.99 -1.27 4.58
CA HIS A 118 0.40 -0.87 4.65
C HIS A 118 1.36 -1.98 4.20
N ILE A 119 1.15 -3.22 4.68
CA ILE A 119 1.95 -4.37 4.23
C ILE A 119 1.82 -4.53 2.70
N LEU A 120 0.59 -4.62 2.18
CA LEU A 120 0.35 -4.96 0.78
C LEU A 120 0.70 -3.83 -0.20
N SER A 121 0.59 -2.58 0.22
CA SER A 121 0.87 -1.42 -0.64
C SER A 121 2.25 -0.81 -0.42
N SER A 122 2.90 -1.04 0.73
CA SER A 122 4.19 -0.44 1.08
C SER A 122 5.25 -1.48 1.42
N ASP A 123 5.08 -2.25 2.50
CA ASP A 123 6.18 -3.05 3.06
C ASP A 123 6.63 -4.15 2.08
N MET A 124 5.71 -4.64 1.25
CA MET A 124 6.00 -5.56 0.15
C MET A 124 7.03 -5.02 -0.86
N MET A 125 7.31 -3.73 -0.88
CA MET A 125 8.30 -3.09 -1.76
C MET A 125 9.69 -2.97 -1.13
N ILE A 126 9.83 -3.20 0.18
CA ILE A 126 11.10 -3.09 0.91
C ILE A 126 12.16 -3.97 0.24
N GLY A 127 13.28 -3.35 -0.14
CA GLY A 127 14.43 -4.00 -0.80
C GLY A 127 14.18 -4.46 -2.24
N LYS A 128 13.03 -4.15 -2.83
CA LYS A 128 12.68 -4.51 -4.22
C LYS A 128 12.80 -3.33 -5.19
N MET A 129 13.12 -2.15 -4.68
CA MET A 129 13.35 -0.96 -5.49
C MET A 129 14.69 -1.04 -6.20
N ILE A 130 14.67 -0.98 -7.53
CA ILE A 130 15.90 -0.97 -8.34
C ILE A 130 16.43 0.47 -8.35
N PRO A 131 17.70 0.72 -7.94
CA PRO A 131 18.31 2.03 -8.09
C PRO A 131 18.33 2.42 -9.57
N THR A 132 17.82 3.61 -9.89
CA THR A 132 17.72 4.16 -11.25
C THR A 132 19.08 4.26 -11.97
N GLU A 133 20.20 4.20 -11.24
CA GLU A 133 21.57 4.28 -11.78
C GLU A 133 22.08 3.00 -12.48
N GLU A 134 21.46 1.83 -12.27
CA GLU A 134 21.92 0.56 -12.89
C GLU A 134 21.21 0.21 -14.22
N SER A 135 20.21 0.99 -14.61
CA SER A 135 19.41 0.79 -15.83
C SER A 135 19.75 1.81 -16.91
N THR A 136 20.11 1.35 -18.11
CA THR A 136 20.19 2.21 -19.31
C THR A 136 18.83 2.41 -19.99
N GLU A 137 17.79 1.74 -19.50
CA GLU A 137 16.42 1.85 -20.00
C GLU A 137 15.67 2.93 -19.24
N ASP A 138 14.84 3.68 -19.96
CA ASP A 138 13.89 4.63 -19.40
C ASP A 138 12.93 3.89 -18.43
N PRO A 139 12.95 4.21 -17.13
CA PRO A 139 12.14 3.51 -16.13
C PRO A 139 10.63 3.75 -16.34
N PHE A 140 10.25 4.85 -17.01
CA PHE A 140 8.85 5.19 -17.30
C PHE A 140 8.34 4.56 -18.60
N ALA A 141 9.17 3.83 -19.33
CA ALA A 141 8.76 3.19 -20.58
C ALA A 141 8.15 1.81 -20.36
N PHE A 142 6.94 1.59 -20.91
CA PHE A 142 6.39 0.24 -21.06
C PHE A 142 7.15 -0.54 -22.14
N THR A 143 8.00 -1.48 -21.72
CA THR A 143 8.78 -2.35 -22.62
C THR A 143 8.25 -3.79 -22.66
N ASP A 144 8.82 -4.63 -23.54
CA ASP A 144 8.41 -6.03 -23.69
C ASP A 144 8.51 -6.86 -22.39
N LYS A 145 9.29 -6.41 -21.39
CA LYS A 145 9.39 -7.09 -20.09
C LYS A 145 8.06 -7.09 -19.32
N TYR A 146 7.24 -6.07 -19.51
CA TYR A 146 5.95 -5.89 -18.84
C TYR A 146 4.77 -6.53 -19.57
N LYS A 147 4.99 -7.11 -20.77
CA LYS A 147 3.90 -7.80 -21.48
C LYS A 147 3.43 -9.03 -20.72
N THR A 148 2.13 -9.09 -20.49
CA THR A 148 1.39 -10.23 -19.94
C THR A 148 1.03 -11.22 -21.05
N GLY A 149 0.85 -10.72 -22.28
CA GLY A 149 0.33 -11.46 -23.42
C GLY A 149 -1.21 -11.43 -23.52
N ILE A 150 -1.86 -10.58 -22.72
CA ILE A 150 -3.29 -10.27 -22.80
C ILE A 150 -3.39 -8.86 -23.39
N THR A 151 -4.07 -8.71 -24.53
CA THR A 151 -3.98 -7.49 -25.35
C THR A 151 -4.50 -6.27 -24.60
N PHE A 152 -5.71 -6.37 -24.02
CA PHE A 152 -6.30 -5.21 -23.35
C PHE A 152 -5.50 -4.81 -22.10
N VAL A 153 -5.02 -5.78 -21.32
CA VAL A 153 -4.17 -5.53 -20.13
C VAL A 153 -2.85 -4.84 -20.52
N ASP A 154 -2.19 -5.29 -21.59
CA ASP A 154 -0.95 -4.68 -22.07
C ASP A 154 -1.17 -3.23 -22.58
N ASP A 155 -2.35 -2.94 -23.15
CA ASP A 155 -2.72 -1.60 -23.58
C ASP A 155 -3.05 -0.67 -22.39
N GLU A 156 -3.73 -1.19 -21.36
CA GLU A 156 -4.00 -0.46 -20.12
C GLU A 156 -2.72 -0.16 -19.34
N HIS A 157 -1.83 -1.15 -19.18
CA HIS A 157 -0.51 -0.92 -18.56
C HIS A 157 0.25 0.18 -19.28
N ARG A 158 0.28 0.17 -20.62
CA ARG A 158 0.94 1.23 -21.39
C ARG A 158 0.38 2.61 -21.03
N LYS A 159 -0.94 2.76 -20.95
CA LYS A 159 -1.57 4.02 -20.58
C LYS A 159 -1.25 4.44 -19.13
N LEU A 160 -1.18 3.49 -18.19
CA LEU A 160 -0.72 3.78 -16.81
C LEU A 160 0.72 4.32 -16.80
N PHE A 161 1.65 3.67 -17.51
CA PHE A 161 3.03 4.16 -17.67
C PHE A 161 3.07 5.55 -18.31
N GLU A 162 2.24 5.83 -19.32
CA GLU A 162 2.12 7.15 -19.94
C GLU A 162 1.66 8.23 -18.95
N ILE A 163 0.63 7.96 -18.14
CA ILE A 163 0.14 8.92 -17.13
C ILE A 163 1.24 9.22 -16.08
N ILE A 164 1.95 8.19 -15.62
CA ILE A 164 3.05 8.33 -14.65
C ILE A 164 4.21 9.14 -15.27
N SER A 165 4.55 8.86 -16.54
CA SER A 165 5.56 9.60 -17.31
C SER A 165 5.19 11.08 -17.46
N ASP A 166 3.96 11.38 -17.87
CA ASP A 166 3.44 12.75 -18.05
C ASP A 166 3.49 13.52 -16.72
N THR A 167 3.18 12.86 -15.61
CA THR A 167 3.25 13.44 -14.27
C THR A 167 4.70 13.74 -13.88
N ASN A 168 5.62 12.81 -14.13
CA ASN A 168 7.05 13.00 -13.89
C ASN A 168 7.64 14.18 -14.68
N ASP A 169 7.30 14.27 -15.97
CA ASP A 169 7.76 15.36 -16.84
C ASP A 169 7.27 16.72 -16.33
N LEU A 170 6.02 16.79 -15.88
CA LEU A 170 5.44 18.00 -15.31
C LEU A 170 6.13 18.42 -14.00
N ILE A 171 6.47 17.47 -13.12
CA ILE A 171 7.24 17.72 -11.89
C ILE A 171 8.62 18.30 -12.21
N HIS A 172 9.26 17.84 -13.30
CA HIS A 172 10.63 18.25 -13.67
C HIS A 172 10.71 19.52 -14.53
N ASP A 173 9.63 19.93 -15.18
CA ASP A 173 9.63 21.16 -15.98
C ASP A 173 9.93 22.38 -15.04
N GLN A 174 10.89 23.23 -15.39
CA GLN A 174 11.31 24.35 -14.54
C GLN A 174 10.66 25.69 -14.94
N LEU A 175 9.78 25.68 -15.95
CA LEU A 175 9.28 26.86 -16.64
C LEU A 175 7.80 27.16 -16.37
N LEU A 176 7.03 26.17 -15.90
CA LEU A 176 5.65 26.38 -15.46
C LEU A 176 5.63 26.87 -14.00
N HIS A 177 5.10 28.09 -13.78
CA HIS A 177 4.64 28.48 -12.45
C HIS A 177 3.23 27.93 -12.26
N ASP A 178 2.93 27.41 -11.06
CA ASP A 178 1.61 26.86 -10.70
C ASP A 178 1.26 25.54 -11.42
N LYS A 179 2.13 24.52 -11.28
CA LYS A 179 1.96 23.17 -11.84
C LYS A 179 1.06 22.27 -11.02
N TYR A 180 0.77 22.69 -9.79
CA TYR A 180 0.17 21.83 -8.78
C TYR A 180 -1.20 21.32 -9.26
N ASP A 181 -2.11 22.22 -9.64
CA ASP A 181 -3.44 21.86 -10.18
C ASP A 181 -3.39 20.82 -11.30
N GLU A 182 -2.37 20.92 -12.17
CA GLU A 182 -2.21 19.99 -13.29
C GLU A 182 -1.63 18.63 -12.85
N ILE A 183 -0.68 18.63 -11.90
CA ILE A 183 -0.18 17.40 -11.26
C ILE A 183 -1.33 16.69 -10.54
N MET A 184 -2.18 17.44 -9.83
CA MET A 184 -3.36 16.94 -9.15
C MET A 184 -4.38 16.34 -10.11
N ARG A 185 -4.58 16.98 -11.26
CA ARG A 185 -5.41 16.44 -12.34
C ARG A 185 -4.86 15.10 -12.87
N LEU A 186 -3.54 15.00 -13.06
CA LEU A 186 -2.89 13.78 -13.53
C LEU A 186 -2.92 12.65 -12.48
N LEU A 187 -2.74 12.96 -11.19
CA LEU A 187 -2.89 11.98 -10.12
C LEU A 187 -4.33 11.48 -10.00
N ALA A 188 -5.32 12.35 -10.20
CA ALA A 188 -6.72 11.94 -10.28
C ALA A 188 -6.99 11.06 -11.51
N GLU A 189 -6.44 11.41 -12.69
CA GLU A 189 -6.50 10.57 -13.89
C GLU A 189 -5.85 9.20 -13.66
N LEU A 190 -4.69 9.15 -12.98
CA LEU A 190 -4.01 7.91 -12.63
C LEU A 190 -4.86 7.03 -11.73
N ARG A 191 -5.45 7.60 -10.67
CA ARG A 191 -6.35 6.87 -9.77
C ARG A 191 -7.53 6.29 -10.53
N ASP A 192 -8.27 7.12 -11.27
CA ASP A 192 -9.49 6.70 -11.96
C ASP A 192 -9.18 5.62 -13.02
N TYR A 193 -8.03 5.71 -13.71
CA TYR A 193 -7.61 4.72 -14.69
C TYR A 193 -7.10 3.42 -14.04
N THR A 194 -6.43 3.52 -12.88
CA THR A 194 -6.01 2.35 -12.07
C THR A 194 -7.21 1.56 -11.58
N GLU A 195 -8.25 2.24 -11.06
CA GLU A 195 -9.49 1.58 -10.63
C GLU A 195 -10.20 0.86 -11.78
N LEU A 196 -10.25 1.50 -12.96
CA LEU A 196 -10.81 0.89 -14.16
C LEU A 196 -10.03 -0.37 -14.53
N HIS A 197 -8.71 -0.25 -14.69
CA HIS A 197 -7.83 -1.36 -15.08
C HIS A 197 -7.99 -2.57 -14.14
N PHE A 198 -7.89 -2.37 -12.83
CA PHE A 198 -8.07 -3.45 -11.86
C PHE A 198 -9.47 -4.08 -11.95
N SER A 199 -10.51 -3.27 -12.20
CA SER A 199 -11.87 -3.81 -12.35
C SER A 199 -12.00 -4.71 -13.59
N GLU A 200 -11.35 -4.37 -14.71
CA GLU A 200 -11.36 -5.16 -15.94
C GLU A 200 -10.51 -6.44 -15.78
N GLU A 201 -9.35 -6.34 -15.15
CA GLU A 201 -8.48 -7.48 -14.85
C GLU A 201 -9.13 -8.46 -13.87
N GLU A 202 -9.77 -7.97 -12.80
CA GLU A 202 -10.53 -8.80 -11.87
C GLU A 202 -11.72 -9.50 -12.54
N ALA A 203 -12.41 -8.83 -13.46
CA ALA A 203 -13.48 -9.45 -14.24
C ALA A 203 -12.94 -10.55 -15.16
N LEU A 204 -11.76 -10.36 -15.75
CA LEU A 204 -11.07 -11.40 -16.51
C LEU A 204 -10.73 -12.59 -15.60
N MET A 205 -10.06 -12.33 -14.49
CA MET A 205 -9.67 -13.35 -13.51
C MET A 205 -10.87 -14.17 -13.01
N GLU A 206 -12.00 -13.51 -12.72
CA GLU A 206 -13.24 -14.17 -12.32
C GLU A 206 -13.79 -15.07 -13.45
N ARG A 207 -13.82 -14.57 -14.69
CA ARG A 207 -14.27 -15.30 -15.88
C ARG A 207 -13.44 -16.56 -16.14
N ILE A 208 -12.13 -16.50 -15.91
CA ILE A 208 -11.21 -17.63 -16.15
C ILE A 208 -11.02 -18.51 -14.91
N HIS A 209 -11.69 -18.20 -13.80
CA HIS A 209 -11.53 -18.88 -12.50
C HIS A 209 -10.08 -18.90 -12.00
N TYR A 210 -9.39 -17.76 -12.12
CA TYR A 210 -8.01 -17.61 -11.71
C TYR A 210 -7.86 -17.85 -10.19
N PRO A 211 -7.02 -18.82 -9.75
CA PRO A 211 -6.95 -19.20 -8.34
C PRO A 211 -6.47 -18.10 -7.39
N GLU A 212 -5.60 -17.20 -7.84
CA GLU A 212 -5.02 -16.14 -7.00
C GLU A 212 -5.84 -14.85 -6.97
N LEU A 213 -7.01 -14.80 -7.63
CA LEU A 213 -7.92 -13.64 -7.65
C LEU A 213 -8.16 -13.03 -6.26
N PRO A 214 -8.44 -13.80 -5.19
CA PRO A 214 -8.66 -13.20 -3.87
C PRO A 214 -7.45 -12.44 -3.33
N SER A 215 -6.24 -12.86 -3.68
CA SER A 215 -4.99 -12.21 -3.28
C SER A 215 -4.76 -10.93 -4.09
N GLN A 216 -4.85 -10.99 -5.42
CA GLN A 216 -4.70 -9.80 -6.26
C GLN A 216 -5.74 -8.72 -5.93
N LYS A 217 -7.01 -9.08 -5.70
CA LYS A 217 -8.02 -8.10 -5.24
C LYS A 217 -7.63 -7.36 -3.96
N ARG A 218 -6.92 -8.02 -3.03
CA ARG A 218 -6.42 -7.35 -1.81
C ARG A 218 -5.29 -6.38 -2.12
N ALA A 219 -4.35 -6.79 -2.98
CA ALA A 219 -3.28 -5.91 -3.44
C ALA A 219 -3.82 -4.68 -4.19
N HIS A 220 -4.76 -4.88 -5.12
CA HIS A 220 -5.43 -3.80 -5.86
C HIS A 220 -6.14 -2.83 -4.91
N ALA A 221 -6.95 -3.36 -3.99
CA ALA A 221 -7.65 -2.54 -3.01
C ALA A 221 -6.66 -1.76 -2.13
N ALA A 222 -5.56 -2.38 -1.69
CA ALA A 222 -4.54 -1.71 -0.91
C ALA A 222 -3.87 -0.55 -1.68
N PHE A 223 -3.57 -0.76 -2.96
CA PHE A 223 -2.96 0.27 -3.80
C PHE A 223 -3.90 1.44 -4.10
N VAL A 224 -5.18 1.16 -4.41
CA VAL A 224 -6.19 2.20 -4.60
C VAL A 224 -6.40 3.02 -3.33
N ASP A 225 -6.46 2.35 -2.17
CA ASP A 225 -6.60 3.05 -0.89
C ASP A 225 -5.38 3.94 -0.60
N ARG A 226 -4.17 3.47 -0.96
CA ARG A 226 -2.96 4.30 -0.86
C ARG A 226 -3.10 5.54 -1.74
N LEU A 227 -3.53 5.40 -2.99
CA LEU A 227 -3.79 6.51 -3.91
C LEU A 227 -4.84 7.51 -3.39
N VAL A 228 -5.88 7.04 -2.70
CA VAL A 228 -6.94 7.88 -2.12
C VAL A 228 -6.46 8.63 -0.87
N ASN A 229 -5.58 8.00 -0.07
CA ASN A 229 -5.06 8.56 1.17
C ASN A 229 -3.79 9.41 0.98
N ILE A 230 -3.31 9.59 -0.24
CA ILE A 230 -2.36 10.66 -0.55
C ILE A 230 -3.08 11.96 -0.20
N ASP A 231 -2.73 12.55 0.95
CA ASP A 231 -3.40 13.73 1.46
C ASP A 231 -2.97 14.94 0.63
N LEU A 232 -3.81 15.24 -0.34
CA LEU A 232 -3.68 16.35 -1.26
C LEU A 232 -3.73 17.69 -0.52
N ASP A 233 -4.48 17.77 0.58
CA ASP A 233 -4.68 19.01 1.33
C ASP A 233 -3.48 19.32 2.25
N GLU A 234 -2.77 18.31 2.78
CA GLU A 234 -1.52 18.53 3.53
C GLU A 234 -0.36 19.06 2.64
N MET A 235 -0.47 18.93 1.31
CA MET A 235 0.55 19.44 0.38
C MET A 235 0.47 20.95 0.12
N GLU A 236 -0.65 21.61 0.44
CA GLU A 236 -0.75 23.08 0.37
C GLU A 236 0.12 23.78 1.44
N ASP A 237 0.39 23.10 2.56
CA ASP A 237 1.21 23.63 3.67
C ASP A 237 2.71 23.30 3.54
N LEU A 238 3.12 22.52 2.52
CA LEU A 238 4.49 22.03 2.28
C LEU A 238 5.28 22.89 1.27
N ASP A 239 5.27 24.22 1.41
CA ASP A 239 5.83 25.18 0.44
C ASP A 239 7.29 24.86 0.00
N ASP A 240 8.15 24.34 0.89
CA ASP A 240 9.56 24.01 0.59
C ASP A 240 9.83 22.52 0.28
N ASN A 241 8.86 21.61 0.52
CA ASN A 241 9.07 20.14 0.41
C ASN A 241 8.15 19.44 -0.62
N GLN A 242 7.22 20.16 -1.23
CA GLN A 242 6.24 19.60 -2.17
C GLN A 242 6.89 18.84 -3.34
N GLN A 243 7.96 19.37 -3.92
CA GLN A 243 8.63 18.71 -5.04
C GLN A 243 9.28 17.38 -4.65
N VAL A 244 9.87 17.28 -3.45
CA VAL A 244 10.48 16.04 -2.95
C VAL A 244 9.40 14.98 -2.75
N TYR A 245 8.30 15.36 -2.11
CA TYR A 245 7.17 14.45 -1.90
C TYR A 245 6.61 13.91 -3.22
N LEU A 246 6.41 14.78 -4.22
CA LEU A 246 5.87 14.36 -5.52
C LEU A 246 6.81 13.42 -6.28
N LEU A 247 8.12 13.63 -6.17
CA LEU A 247 9.13 12.72 -6.73
C LEU A 247 9.09 11.36 -6.05
N ASP A 248 9.06 11.34 -4.71
CA ASP A 248 8.97 10.10 -3.93
C ASP A 248 7.67 9.34 -4.27
N LEU A 249 6.54 10.05 -4.35
CA LEU A 249 5.26 9.48 -4.72
C LEU A 249 5.28 8.86 -6.13
N ILE A 250 5.78 9.58 -7.13
CA ILE A 250 5.83 9.05 -8.50
C ILE A 250 6.78 7.86 -8.61
N GLN A 251 7.89 7.89 -7.89
CA GLN A 251 8.83 6.78 -7.83
C GLN A 251 8.18 5.53 -7.20
N PHE A 252 7.44 5.72 -6.11
CA PHE A 252 6.63 4.68 -5.48
C PHE A 252 5.63 4.07 -6.48
N LEU A 253 4.80 4.91 -7.11
CA LEU A 253 3.73 4.48 -8.02
C LEU A 253 4.28 3.69 -9.21
N LEU A 254 5.36 4.20 -9.82
CA LEU A 254 6.03 3.54 -10.93
C LEU A 254 6.54 2.15 -10.52
N ASN A 255 7.21 2.07 -9.38
CA ASN A 255 7.84 0.83 -8.95
C ASN A 255 6.83 -0.19 -8.46
N TRP A 256 5.77 0.24 -7.76
CA TRP A 256 4.67 -0.64 -7.38
C TRP A 256 4.04 -1.24 -8.62
N LEU A 257 3.68 -0.41 -9.62
CA LEU A 257 3.09 -0.88 -10.88
C LEU A 257 4.02 -1.86 -11.60
N ALA A 258 5.30 -1.49 -11.78
CA ALA A 258 6.28 -2.33 -12.45
C ALA A 258 6.46 -3.70 -11.77
N ASN A 259 6.56 -3.72 -10.43
CA ASN A 259 6.72 -4.96 -9.68
C ASN A 259 5.44 -5.79 -9.65
N HIS A 260 4.27 -5.14 -9.56
CA HIS A 260 2.97 -5.81 -9.62
C HIS A 260 2.81 -6.55 -10.95
N ILE A 261 3.06 -5.88 -12.07
CA ILE A 261 3.00 -6.51 -13.41
C ILE A 261 3.93 -7.72 -13.49
N LEU A 262 5.17 -7.56 -13.04
CA LEU A 262 6.18 -8.61 -13.13
C LEU A 262 5.88 -9.82 -12.24
N ALA A 263 5.39 -9.60 -11.03
CA ALA A 263 5.21 -10.63 -10.00
C ALA A 263 3.79 -11.25 -9.98
N CYS A 264 2.79 -10.52 -10.47
CA CYS A 264 1.37 -10.87 -10.40
C CYS A 264 0.77 -10.98 -11.80
N ASP A 265 0.66 -9.90 -12.55
CA ASP A 265 -0.22 -9.85 -13.74
C ASP A 265 0.28 -10.76 -14.88
N LYS A 266 1.60 -10.89 -15.02
CA LYS A 266 2.20 -11.86 -15.95
C LYS A 266 1.74 -13.30 -15.69
N LYS A 267 1.48 -13.68 -14.43
CA LYS A 267 1.01 -15.02 -14.07
C LYS A 267 -0.41 -15.29 -14.57
N ILE A 268 -1.24 -14.25 -14.76
CA ILE A 268 -2.57 -14.40 -15.37
C ILE A 268 -2.41 -14.84 -16.83
N GLY A 269 -1.53 -14.18 -17.58
CA GLY A 269 -1.22 -14.55 -18.96
C GLY A 269 -0.58 -15.95 -19.06
N GLU A 270 0.29 -16.32 -18.13
CA GLU A 270 0.84 -17.68 -18.02
C GLU A 270 -0.26 -18.72 -17.78
N TYR A 271 -1.14 -18.47 -16.82
CA TYR A 271 -2.26 -19.34 -16.49
C TYR A 271 -3.20 -19.53 -17.69
N MET A 272 -3.54 -18.46 -18.43
CA MET A 272 -4.35 -18.57 -19.64
C MET A 272 -3.68 -19.45 -20.70
N ARG A 273 -2.37 -19.31 -20.91
CA ARG A 273 -1.60 -20.15 -21.85
C ARG A 273 -1.59 -21.62 -21.44
N GLU A 274 -1.32 -21.91 -20.17
CA GLU A 274 -1.26 -23.29 -19.65
C GLU A 274 -2.62 -23.99 -19.72
N ASN A 275 -3.70 -23.23 -19.51
CA ASN A 275 -5.08 -23.74 -19.53
C ASN A 275 -5.76 -23.59 -20.90
N HIS A 276 -5.03 -23.15 -21.93
CA HIS A 276 -5.54 -22.98 -23.31
C HIS A 276 -6.76 -22.05 -23.40
N ILE A 277 -6.78 -21.01 -22.57
CA ILE A 277 -7.83 -19.99 -22.51
C ILE A 277 -7.45 -18.85 -23.46
N SER A 278 -8.38 -18.47 -24.34
CA SER A 278 -8.22 -17.29 -25.18
C SER A 278 -8.87 -16.08 -24.52
N GLU A 279 -8.38 -14.90 -24.90
CA GLU A 279 -8.98 -13.60 -24.60
C GLU A 279 -10.47 -13.52 -24.98
#